data_AF-A0A7V3CD69-F1
#
_entry.id   AF-A0A7V3CD69-F1
#
_cell.length_a   1.000
_cell.length_b   1.000
_cell.length_c   1.000
_cell.angle_alpha   90.00
_cell.angle_beta   90.00
_cell.angle_gamma   90.00
#
_symmetry.space_group_name_H-M   'P 1'
#
loop_
_entity.id
_entity.type
_entity.pdbx_description
1 polymer ?
#
loop_
_entity_poly.entity_id
_entity_poly.type
_entity_poly.pdbx_seq_one_letter_code
_entity_poly.pdbx_strand_id
1 'polypeptide(L)'
;MTVQETEQKLRELLGPEFSDEEIAALLREEPELGEGLEGFAARWQALRGEIPPLPADFTARVMERLEAPGLWERFRARWLSLPRLAAAGALAAGLAGVLYLGYFREPALGPPLSVREAAGPEGRKVYFVRFALRQPGAKQVAVAGDFNQWTLAALAPSAEGEGLFTVEVPLAEGTYSYAFVVDGRRWIPDPAADRWVDDGFGQRNSVINL
;
A
#
# COMPACT_ATOMS: atom_id res chain seq x y z
N MET A 1 27.33 20.91 10.84
CA MET A 1 27.28 19.64 11.58
C MET A 1 28.22 18.64 10.94
N THR A 2 28.88 17.80 11.74
CA THR A 2 29.68 16.67 11.21
C THR A 2 28.76 15.50 10.85
N VAL A 3 29.21 14.61 9.95
CA VAL A 3 28.43 13.43 9.53
C VAL A 3 28.02 12.57 10.74
N GLN A 4 28.93 12.41 11.71
CA GLN A 4 28.67 11.65 12.93
C GLN A 4 27.56 12.25 13.81
N GLU A 5 27.46 13.59 13.87
CA GLU A 5 26.38 14.26 14.61
C GLU A 5 25.02 14.10 13.92
N THR A 6 24.99 14.03 12.58
CA THR A 6 23.76 13.79 11.80
C THR A 6 23.26 12.36 11.97
N GLU A 7 24.18 11.39 11.92
CA GLU A 7 23.88 9.97 12.16
C GLU A 7 23.29 9.76 13.56
N GLN A 8 23.87 10.39 14.59
CA GLN A 8 23.36 10.29 15.95
C GLN A 8 21.96 10.89 16.11
N LYS A 9 21.66 12.02 15.47
CA LYS A 9 20.32 12.62 15.49
C LYS A 9 19.29 11.78 14.77
N LEU A 10 19.67 11.18 13.63
CA LEU A 10 18.80 10.25 12.91
C LEU A 10 18.52 9.00 13.74
N ARG A 11 19.52 8.48 14.46
CA ARG A 11 19.34 7.36 15.39
C ARG A 11 18.32 7.67 16.49
N GLU A 12 18.34 8.89 17.02
CA GLU A 12 17.38 9.33 18.04
C GLU A 12 15.96 9.53 17.46
N LEU A 13 15.84 9.99 16.22
CA LEU A 13 14.55 10.27 15.57
C LEU A 13 13.87 9.02 15.02
N LEU A 14 14.64 8.12 14.40
CA LEU A 14 14.14 6.94 13.70
C LEU A 14 13.95 5.73 14.62
N GLY A 15 14.53 5.75 15.82
CA GLY A 15 14.35 4.68 16.79
C GLY A 15 15.34 3.51 16.61
N PRO A 16 15.33 2.55 17.55
CA PRO A 16 16.27 1.43 17.60
C PRO A 16 16.16 0.45 16.43
N GLU A 17 15.06 0.47 15.69
CA GLU A 17 14.76 -0.40 14.54
C GLU A 17 15.65 -0.13 13.31
N PHE A 18 16.30 1.04 13.23
CA PHE A 18 17.26 1.36 12.17
C PHE A 18 18.70 1.18 12.65
N SER A 19 19.47 0.40 11.90
CA SER A 19 20.89 0.19 12.17
C SER A 19 21.75 1.38 11.77
N ASP A 20 22.95 1.51 12.35
CA ASP A 20 23.89 2.58 12.01
C ASP A 20 24.30 2.54 10.53
N GLU A 21 24.36 1.34 9.95
CA GLU A 21 24.71 1.13 8.55
C GLU A 21 23.59 1.61 7.60
N GLU A 22 22.32 1.41 7.97
CA GLU A 22 21.17 1.91 7.22
C GLU A 22 21.06 3.44 7.31
N ILE A 23 21.32 4.03 8.48
CA ILE A 23 21.35 5.49 8.67
C ILE A 23 22.47 6.11 7.84
N ALA A 24 23.65 5.48 7.83
CA ALA A 24 24.77 5.91 6.99
C ALA A 24 24.50 5.73 5.49
N ALA A 25 23.77 4.68 5.10
CA ALA A 25 23.32 4.45 3.72
C ALA A 25 22.32 5.52 3.28
N LEU A 26 21.33 5.85 4.12
CA LEU A 26 20.36 6.92 3.89
C LEU A 26 21.03 8.28 3.65
N LEU A 27 22.02 8.64 4.48
CA LEU A 27 22.77 9.89 4.30
C LEU A 27 23.66 9.91 3.04
N ARG A 28 24.04 8.74 2.55
CA ARG A 28 24.82 8.60 1.30
C ARG A 28 23.92 8.71 0.07
N GLU A 29 22.73 8.13 0.12
CA GLU A 29 21.76 8.16 -0.98
C GLU A 29 21.07 9.53 -1.08
N GLU A 30 20.79 10.16 0.05
CA GLU A 30 20.03 11.40 0.16
C GLU A 30 20.83 12.43 0.99
N PRO A 31 21.90 13.03 0.43
CA PRO A 31 22.78 13.95 1.16
C PRO A 31 22.05 15.20 1.66
N GLU A 32 20.96 15.59 0.98
CA GLU A 32 20.06 16.69 1.34
C GLU A 32 19.21 16.44 2.60
N LEU A 33 19.01 15.17 3.01
CA LEU A 33 18.43 14.87 4.33
C LEU A 33 19.29 15.44 5.44
N GLY A 34 20.62 15.28 5.32
CA GLY A 34 21.58 15.82 6.28
C GLY A 34 21.46 17.33 6.48
N GLU A 35 21.23 18.05 5.39
CA GLU A 35 21.11 19.51 5.38
C GLU A 35 19.74 20.00 5.91
N GLY A 36 18.66 19.28 5.59
CA GLY A 36 17.30 19.61 6.02
C GLY A 36 16.97 19.25 7.49
N LEU A 37 17.73 18.33 8.08
CA LEU A 37 17.50 17.80 9.42
C LEU A 37 17.62 18.84 10.53
N GLU A 38 18.50 19.85 10.41
CA GLU A 38 18.58 20.88 11.44
C GLU A 38 17.31 21.74 11.49
N GLY A 39 16.80 22.13 10.33
CA GLY A 39 15.55 22.88 10.22
C GLY A 39 14.34 22.06 10.67
N PHE A 40 14.31 20.78 10.31
CA PHE A 40 13.27 19.85 10.75
C PHE A 40 13.34 19.58 12.25
N ALA A 41 14.51 19.21 12.80
CA ALA A 41 14.70 18.89 14.21
C ALA A 41 14.46 20.10 15.11
N ALA A 42 14.88 21.31 14.73
CA ALA A 42 14.59 22.53 15.47
C ALA A 42 13.07 22.81 15.52
N ARG A 43 12.37 22.63 14.38
CA ARG A 43 10.90 22.76 14.33
C ARG A 43 10.20 21.65 15.11
N TRP A 44 10.71 20.43 15.06
CA TRP A 44 10.17 19.27 15.75
C TRP A 44 10.34 19.37 17.27
N GLN A 45 11.51 19.81 17.74
CA GLN A 45 11.74 20.06 19.16
C GLN A 45 10.92 21.23 19.69
N ALA A 46 10.74 22.30 18.90
CA ALA A 46 9.84 23.40 19.26
C ALA A 46 8.38 22.94 19.39
N LEU A 47 7.96 21.96 18.58
CA LEU A 47 6.60 21.41 18.61
C LEU A 47 6.40 20.32 19.69
N ARG A 48 7.44 19.60 20.11
CA ARG A 48 7.34 18.50 21.11
C ARG A 48 6.73 18.95 22.45
N GLY A 49 6.89 20.22 22.83
CA GLY A 49 6.35 20.78 24.06
C GLY A 49 4.94 21.37 23.93
N GLU A 50 4.43 21.52 22.70
CA GLU A 50 3.18 22.22 22.41
C GLU A 50 2.14 21.35 21.69
N ILE A 51 2.35 20.04 21.55
CA ILE A 51 1.31 19.14 21.02
C ILE A 51 0.34 18.86 22.17
N PRO A 52 -0.83 19.54 22.25
CA PRO A 52 -1.83 19.17 23.23
C PRO A 52 -2.25 17.72 22.97
N PRO A 53 -2.67 16.96 24.00
CA PRO A 53 -3.27 15.65 23.77
C PRO A 53 -4.39 15.79 22.73
N LEU A 54 -4.38 14.92 21.73
CA LEU A 54 -5.39 14.93 20.68
C LEU A 54 -6.77 14.91 21.35
N PRO A 55 -7.65 15.87 21.05
CA PRO A 55 -9.00 15.87 21.60
C PRO A 55 -9.70 14.53 21.32
N ALA A 56 -10.52 14.03 22.25
CA ALA A 56 -11.19 12.73 22.08
C ALA A 56 -12.11 12.67 20.85
N ASP A 57 -12.54 13.84 20.38
CA ASP A 57 -13.35 14.08 19.18
C ASP A 57 -12.51 14.48 17.96
N PHE A 58 -11.17 14.43 18.04
CA PHE A 58 -10.28 14.77 16.92
C PHE A 58 -10.58 13.91 15.69
N THR A 59 -10.66 12.58 15.87
CA THR A 59 -11.00 11.65 14.80
C THR A 59 -12.39 11.96 14.23
N ALA A 60 -13.38 12.25 15.08
CA ALA A 60 -14.72 12.63 14.63
C ALA A 60 -14.73 13.93 13.82
N ARG A 61 -13.96 14.95 14.23
CA ARG A 61 -13.84 16.23 13.51
C ARG A 61 -13.07 16.12 12.20
N VAL A 62 -12.04 15.28 12.14
CA VAL A 62 -11.32 14.99 10.90
C VAL A 62 -12.25 14.28 9.92
N MET A 63 -13.01 13.29 10.39
CA MET A 63 -14.00 12.58 9.56
C MET A 63 -15.14 13.51 9.13
N GLU A 64 -15.63 14.40 9.98
CA GLU A 64 -16.63 15.43 9.66
C GLU A 64 -16.09 16.45 8.63
N ARG A 65 -14.80 16.77 8.67
CA ARG A 65 -14.16 17.69 7.70
C ARG A 65 -13.95 17.04 6.34
N LEU A 66 -13.75 15.71 6.31
CA LEU A 66 -13.60 14.91 5.10
C LEU A 66 -14.97 14.53 4.50
N GLU A 67 -16.01 14.40 5.33
CA GLU A 67 -17.40 14.25 4.93
C GLU A 67 -18.10 15.62 4.77
N ALA A 68 -17.62 16.46 3.85
CA ALA A 68 -18.46 17.55 3.36
C ALA A 68 -19.40 17.02 2.26
N PRO A 69 -20.73 16.95 2.46
CA PRO A 69 -21.65 16.73 1.37
C PRO A 69 -21.75 18.04 0.56
N GLY A 70 -21.39 17.98 -0.74
CA GLY A 70 -21.79 19.04 -1.68
C GLY A 70 -20.80 19.42 -2.79
N LEU A 71 -19.52 19.05 -2.73
CA LEU A 71 -18.57 19.38 -3.82
C LEU A 71 -18.86 18.56 -5.09
N TRP A 72 -19.13 17.27 -4.93
CA TRP A 72 -19.39 16.35 -6.04
C TRP A 72 -20.80 16.53 -6.66
N GLU A 73 -21.81 16.90 -5.86
CA GLU A 73 -23.16 17.18 -6.37
C GLU A 73 -23.24 18.49 -7.16
N ARG A 74 -22.54 19.54 -6.72
CA ARG A 74 -22.44 20.82 -7.44
C ARG A 74 -21.69 20.68 -8.77
N PHE A 75 -20.75 19.75 -8.84
CA PHE A 75 -20.03 19.40 -10.07
C PHE A 75 -20.94 18.62 -11.04
N ARG A 76 -21.70 17.64 -10.55
CA ARG A 76 -22.65 16.84 -11.35
C ARG A 76 -23.81 17.67 -11.93
N ALA A 77 -24.42 18.54 -11.12
CA ALA A 77 -25.57 19.34 -11.53
C ALA A 77 -25.24 20.36 -12.65
N ARG A 78 -23.99 20.83 -12.70
CA ARG A 78 -23.51 21.80 -13.70
C ARG A 78 -22.97 21.15 -14.97
N TRP A 79 -22.60 19.87 -14.92
CA TRP A 79 -22.14 19.09 -16.06
C TRP A 79 -23.31 18.61 -16.95
N LEU A 80 -24.48 18.31 -16.38
CA LEU A 80 -25.60 17.69 -17.09
C LEU A 80 -26.59 18.68 -17.72
N SER A 81 -26.39 20.00 -17.59
CA SER A 81 -27.36 21.01 -18.02
C SER A 81 -26.92 21.93 -19.17
N LEU A 82 -25.93 21.56 -19.99
CA LEU A 82 -25.55 22.32 -21.18
C LEU A 82 -26.02 21.61 -22.48
N PRO A 83 -26.93 22.20 -23.26
CA PRO A 83 -27.41 21.60 -24.49
C PRO A 83 -26.49 21.89 -25.68
N ARG A 84 -26.37 20.89 -26.58
CA ARG A 84 -25.85 20.94 -27.97
C ARG A 84 -24.32 20.91 -28.19
N LEU A 85 -23.63 19.90 -27.65
CA LEU A 85 -22.38 19.37 -28.25
C LEU A 85 -22.41 17.82 -28.36
N ALA A 86 -23.60 17.24 -28.57
CA ALA A 86 -23.79 15.79 -28.62
C ALA A 86 -23.27 15.11 -29.92
N ALA A 87 -22.75 15.86 -30.90
CA ALA A 87 -22.31 15.27 -32.18
C ALA A 87 -20.82 14.90 -32.24
N ALA A 88 -19.95 15.46 -31.38
CA ALA A 88 -18.51 15.14 -31.41
C ALA A 88 -18.12 13.95 -30.52
N GLY A 89 -18.97 13.57 -29.54
CA GLY A 89 -18.65 12.52 -28.56
C GLY A 89 -18.84 11.07 -29.02
N ALA A 90 -19.62 10.84 -30.08
CA ALA A 90 -20.01 9.49 -30.48
C ALA A 90 -18.85 8.67 -31.11
N LEU A 91 -17.88 9.31 -31.77
CA LEU A 91 -16.73 8.62 -32.35
C LEU A 91 -15.61 8.33 -31.32
N ALA A 92 -15.49 9.15 -30.27
CA ALA A 92 -14.52 8.91 -29.19
C ALA A 92 -14.95 7.74 -28.27
N ALA A 93 -16.25 7.57 -28.04
CA ALA A 93 -16.76 6.48 -27.22
C ALA A 93 -16.61 5.09 -27.87
N GLY A 94 -16.68 4.99 -29.20
CA GLY A 94 -16.54 3.71 -29.91
C GLY A 94 -15.11 3.16 -29.88
N LEU A 95 -14.11 4.03 -30.09
CA LEU A 95 -12.70 3.63 -30.06
C LEU A 95 -12.21 3.38 -28.63
N ALA A 96 -12.66 4.19 -27.67
CA ALA A 96 -12.43 3.95 -26.26
C ALA A 96 -13.12 2.66 -25.78
N GLY A 97 -14.31 2.33 -26.30
CA GLY A 97 -15.03 1.09 -26.00
C GLY A 97 -14.29 -0.16 -26.50
N VAL A 98 -13.76 -0.15 -27.74
CA VAL A 98 -12.99 -1.27 -28.31
C VAL A 98 -11.60 -1.39 -27.67
N LEU A 99 -10.95 -0.28 -27.33
CA LEU A 99 -9.71 -0.29 -26.54
C LEU A 99 -9.97 -0.73 -25.09
N TYR A 100 -11.09 -0.35 -24.48
CA TYR A 100 -11.48 -0.78 -23.14
C TYR A 100 -11.87 -2.26 -23.10
N LEU A 101 -12.59 -2.76 -24.10
CA LEU A 101 -12.93 -4.19 -24.27
C LEU A 101 -11.71 -5.05 -24.65
N GLY A 102 -10.73 -4.51 -25.39
CA GLY A 102 -9.48 -5.20 -25.71
C GLY A 102 -8.45 -5.17 -24.57
N TYR A 103 -8.48 -4.13 -23.72
CA TYR A 103 -7.62 -4.00 -22.54
C TYR A 103 -8.19 -4.78 -21.34
N PHE A 104 -9.51 -4.91 -21.23
CA PHE A 104 -10.18 -5.91 -20.41
C PHE A 104 -10.26 -7.25 -21.15
N ARG A 105 -9.11 -7.76 -21.59
CA ARG A 105 -8.93 -9.21 -21.50
C ARG A 105 -9.12 -9.51 -20.02
N GLU A 106 -10.17 -10.24 -19.65
CA GLU A 106 -10.52 -10.55 -18.25
C GLU A 106 -9.22 -10.71 -17.47
N PRO A 107 -8.94 -9.88 -16.43
CA PRO A 107 -7.84 -10.21 -15.55
C PRO A 107 -8.24 -11.55 -15.01
N ALA A 108 -7.61 -12.61 -15.52
CA ALA A 108 -7.79 -13.95 -15.03
C ALA A 108 -7.58 -13.79 -13.53
N LEU A 109 -8.67 -13.86 -12.75
CA LEU A 109 -8.64 -13.81 -11.31
C LEU A 109 -7.40 -14.61 -10.92
N GLY A 110 -6.47 -13.97 -10.20
CA GLY A 110 -5.29 -14.67 -9.73
C GLY A 110 -5.74 -15.99 -9.09
N PRO A 111 -4.94 -17.06 -9.15
CA PRO A 111 -5.34 -18.29 -8.47
C PRO A 111 -5.69 -17.93 -7.01
N PRO A 112 -6.84 -18.39 -6.50
CA PRO A 112 -7.31 -17.98 -5.19
C PRO A 112 -6.27 -18.35 -4.14
N LEU A 113 -6.22 -17.55 -3.06
CA LEU A 113 -5.43 -17.89 -1.88
C LEU A 113 -5.76 -19.32 -1.45
N SER A 114 -4.75 -20.16 -1.29
CA SER A 114 -4.92 -21.50 -0.75
C SER A 114 -4.39 -21.54 0.68
N VAL A 115 -5.26 -21.89 1.62
CA VAL A 115 -4.95 -22.00 3.04
C VAL A 115 -4.90 -23.48 3.42
N ARG A 116 -3.79 -23.92 4.02
CA ARG A 116 -3.65 -25.27 4.56
C ARG A 116 -3.42 -25.21 6.07
N GLU A 117 -4.39 -25.70 6.84
CA GLU A 117 -4.28 -25.82 8.30
C GLU A 117 -3.33 -26.96 8.71
N ALA A 118 -2.53 -26.73 9.74
CA ALA A 118 -1.65 -27.70 10.35
C ALA A 118 -1.62 -27.51 11.89
N ALA A 119 -1.34 -28.59 12.61
CA ALA A 119 -1.09 -28.51 14.05
C ALA A 119 0.29 -27.91 14.31
N GLY A 120 0.34 -26.78 15.02
CA GLY A 120 1.54 -26.14 15.50
C GLY A 120 1.99 -26.64 16.87
N PRO A 121 3.15 -26.16 17.35
CA PRO A 121 3.62 -26.46 18.70
C PRO A 121 2.60 -25.98 19.76
N GLU A 122 2.47 -26.75 20.83
CA GLU A 122 1.54 -26.48 21.95
C GLU A 122 0.05 -26.48 21.59
N GLY A 123 -0.33 -27.10 20.46
CA GLY A 123 -1.74 -27.20 20.06
C GLY A 123 -2.32 -25.93 19.41
N ARG A 124 -1.46 -24.95 19.09
CA ARG A 124 -1.87 -23.78 18.30
C ARG A 124 -2.09 -24.16 16.84
N LYS A 125 -3.11 -23.60 16.19
CA LYS A 125 -3.32 -23.75 14.75
C LYS A 125 -2.32 -22.89 13.98
N VAL A 126 -1.72 -23.48 12.95
CA VAL A 126 -0.85 -22.77 12.00
C VAL A 126 -1.44 -22.99 10.61
N TYR A 127 -1.62 -21.90 9.88
CA TYR A 127 -2.15 -21.89 8.53
C TYR A 127 -1.03 -21.57 7.56
N PHE A 128 -0.72 -22.50 6.67
CA PHE A 128 0.17 -22.24 5.53
C PHE A 128 -0.66 -21.56 4.45
N VAL A 129 -0.46 -20.26 4.28
CA VAL A 129 -1.17 -19.46 3.29
C VAL A 129 -0.28 -19.28 2.07
N ARG A 130 -0.76 -19.76 0.93
CA ARG A 130 -0.11 -19.53 -0.36
C ARG A 130 -0.64 -18.23 -0.96
N PHE A 131 0.22 -17.22 -0.96
CA PHE A 131 -0.01 -15.99 -1.71
C PHE A 131 0.38 -16.21 -3.16
N ALA A 132 -0.48 -15.80 -4.09
CA ALA A 132 -0.25 -16.02 -5.50
C ALA A 132 -0.75 -14.84 -6.33
N LEU A 133 0.10 -14.35 -7.24
CA LEU A 133 -0.25 -13.26 -8.15
C LEU A 133 0.16 -13.62 -9.58
N ARG A 134 -0.79 -13.50 -10.51
CA ARG A 134 -0.50 -13.59 -11.94
C ARG A 134 -0.19 -12.20 -12.48
N GLN A 135 1.06 -11.96 -12.83
CA GLN A 135 1.52 -10.73 -13.47
C GLN A 135 2.51 -11.03 -14.61
N PRO A 136 2.02 -11.33 -15.83
CA PRO A 136 2.87 -11.53 -16.99
C PRO A 136 3.72 -10.29 -17.28
N GLY A 137 5.03 -10.48 -17.47
CA GLY A 137 5.97 -9.39 -17.75
C GLY A 137 6.54 -8.68 -16.52
N ALA A 138 6.08 -9.01 -15.30
CA ALA A 138 6.78 -8.57 -14.09
C ALA A 138 8.16 -9.24 -13.98
N LYS A 139 9.16 -8.48 -13.54
CA LYS A 139 10.49 -9.02 -13.26
C LYS A 139 10.55 -9.59 -11.84
N GLN A 140 9.88 -8.92 -10.91
CA GLN A 140 9.80 -9.33 -9.52
C GLN A 140 8.43 -9.01 -8.93
N VAL A 141 7.97 -9.89 -8.04
CA VAL A 141 6.76 -9.70 -7.25
C VAL A 141 7.13 -9.99 -5.80
N ALA A 142 6.65 -9.15 -4.88
CA ALA A 142 6.75 -9.36 -3.45
C ALA A 142 5.37 -9.19 -2.78
N VAL A 143 5.21 -9.73 -1.58
CA VAL A 143 4.07 -9.48 -0.69
C VAL A 143 4.56 -8.75 0.55
N ALA A 144 3.75 -7.80 1.01
CA ALA A 144 3.95 -7.06 2.25
C ALA A 144 2.62 -7.03 3.01
N GLY A 145 2.67 -7.21 4.33
CA GLY A 145 1.47 -7.18 5.16
C GLY A 145 1.80 -7.24 6.66
N ASP A 146 0.77 -7.35 7.47
CA ASP A 146 0.89 -7.30 8.93
C ASP A 146 1.84 -8.39 9.48
N PHE A 147 1.84 -9.57 8.85
CA PHE A 147 2.65 -10.73 9.25
C PHE A 147 4.16 -10.55 9.05
N ASN A 148 4.58 -9.60 8.22
CA ASN A 148 6.00 -9.27 8.02
C ASN A 148 6.27 -7.77 8.21
N GLN A 149 5.43 -7.10 9.00
CA GLN A 149 5.57 -5.68 9.32
C GLN A 149 5.74 -4.81 8.06
N TRP A 150 5.02 -5.16 6.99
CA TRP A 150 5.05 -4.46 5.71
C TRP A 150 6.42 -4.43 5.01
N THR A 151 7.32 -5.35 5.37
CA THR A 151 8.57 -5.59 4.62
C THR A 151 8.29 -6.39 3.33
N LEU A 152 9.19 -6.32 2.35
CA LEU A 152 9.00 -7.02 1.08
C LEU A 152 9.45 -8.49 1.16
N ALA A 153 8.51 -9.42 1.10
CA ALA A 153 8.80 -10.85 0.94
C ALA A 153 8.65 -11.27 -0.53
N ALA A 154 9.75 -11.68 -1.17
CA ALA A 154 9.75 -12.04 -2.59
C ALA A 154 8.92 -13.30 -2.88
N LEU A 155 8.14 -13.27 -3.97
CA LEU A 155 7.45 -14.42 -4.52
C LEU A 155 8.30 -15.06 -5.62
N ALA A 156 8.36 -16.39 -5.64
CA ALA A 156 9.06 -17.14 -6.66
C ALA A 156 8.16 -17.34 -7.90
N PRO A 157 8.73 -17.29 -9.13
CA PRO A 157 8.00 -17.71 -10.32
C PRO A 157 7.55 -19.18 -10.18
N SER A 158 6.27 -19.44 -10.43
CA SER A 158 5.68 -20.76 -10.38
C SER A 158 5.83 -21.47 -11.73
N ALA A 159 6.10 -22.78 -11.68
CA ALA A 159 6.10 -23.64 -12.86
C ALA A 159 4.69 -23.94 -13.39
N GLU A 160 3.64 -23.62 -12.62
CA GLU A 160 2.23 -23.93 -12.95
C GLU A 160 1.65 -22.99 -14.01
N GLY A 161 2.33 -21.91 -14.38
CA GLY A 161 1.91 -21.07 -15.49
C GLY A 161 2.71 -19.78 -15.65
N GLU A 162 2.75 -19.30 -16.89
CA GLU A 162 3.50 -18.09 -17.26
C GLU A 162 3.05 -16.87 -16.45
N GLY A 163 4.02 -16.15 -15.88
CA GLY A 163 3.80 -14.95 -15.09
C GLY A 163 3.10 -15.18 -13.76
N LEU A 164 2.98 -16.43 -13.27
CA LEU A 164 2.47 -16.71 -11.94
C LEU A 164 3.61 -16.64 -10.93
N PHE A 165 3.44 -15.88 -9.86
CA PHE A 165 4.36 -15.75 -8.75
C PHE A 165 3.69 -16.26 -7.48
N THR A 166 4.42 -17.00 -6.63
CA THR A 166 3.86 -17.60 -5.42
C THR A 166 4.83 -17.62 -4.25
N VAL A 167 4.32 -17.54 -3.03
CA VAL A 167 5.05 -17.80 -1.78
C VAL A 167 4.10 -18.45 -0.77
N GLU A 168 4.62 -19.34 0.07
CA GLU A 168 3.87 -19.92 1.18
C GLU A 168 4.37 -19.31 2.49
N VAL A 169 3.46 -18.75 3.29
CA VAL A 169 3.78 -18.10 4.56
C VAL A 169 2.99 -18.78 5.68
N PRO A 170 3.67 -19.25 6.75
CA PRO A 170 2.98 -19.76 7.93
C PRO A 170 2.42 -18.60 8.76
N LEU A 171 1.11 -18.61 8.98
CA LEU A 171 0.37 -17.60 9.74
C LEU A 171 -0.38 -18.25 10.90
N ALA A 172 -0.53 -17.50 12.00
CA ALA A 172 -1.42 -17.90 13.09
C ALA A 172 -2.88 -17.56 12.74
N GLU A 173 -3.82 -18.03 13.56
CA GLU A 173 -5.21 -17.58 13.49
C GLU A 173 -5.30 -16.06 13.69
N GLY A 174 -6.10 -15.38 12.87
CA GLY A 174 -6.21 -13.93 12.92
C GLY A 174 -6.61 -13.27 11.60
N THR A 175 -6.74 -11.94 11.64
CA THR A 175 -7.01 -11.09 10.48
C THR A 175 -5.74 -10.36 10.07
N TYR A 176 -5.38 -10.46 8.79
CA TYR A 176 -4.18 -9.84 8.24
C TYR A 176 -4.51 -9.00 7.01
N SER A 177 -3.97 -7.79 6.98
CA SER A 177 -3.94 -6.93 5.80
C SER A 177 -2.65 -7.12 5.03
N TYR A 178 -2.73 -7.12 3.70
CA TYR A 178 -1.57 -7.29 2.81
C TYR A 178 -1.77 -6.66 1.43
N ALA A 179 -0.68 -6.47 0.70
CA ALA A 179 -0.66 -6.06 -0.70
C ALA A 179 0.51 -6.69 -1.45
N PHE A 180 0.42 -6.74 -2.77
CA PHE A 180 1.53 -7.14 -3.64
C PHE A 180 2.29 -5.93 -4.14
N VAL A 181 3.61 -6.08 -4.28
CA VAL A 181 4.51 -5.08 -4.84
C VAL A 181 5.15 -5.65 -6.10
N VAL A 182 4.79 -5.06 -7.25
CA VAL A 182 5.32 -5.42 -8.56
C VAL A 182 6.48 -4.51 -8.91
N ASP A 183 7.60 -5.10 -9.32
CA ASP A 183 8.83 -4.41 -9.73
C ASP A 183 9.35 -3.37 -8.72
N GLY A 184 9.07 -3.61 -7.42
CA GLY A 184 9.51 -2.76 -6.30
C GLY A 184 8.85 -1.38 -6.23
N ARG A 185 7.85 -1.09 -7.05
CA ARG A 185 7.27 0.26 -7.16
C ARG A 185 5.75 0.29 -7.14
N ARG A 186 5.11 -0.74 -7.70
CA ARG A 186 3.66 -0.74 -7.88
C ARG A 186 3.00 -1.61 -6.82
N TRP A 187 2.35 -0.95 -5.87
CA TRP A 187 1.48 -1.57 -4.89
C TRP A 187 0.15 -1.87 -5.54
N ILE A 188 -0.26 -3.14 -5.49
CA ILE A 188 -1.57 -3.58 -5.95
C ILE A 188 -2.21 -4.47 -4.90
N PRO A 189 -3.51 -4.32 -4.67
CA PRO A 189 -4.23 -5.28 -3.85
C PRO A 189 -4.36 -6.60 -4.65
N ASP A 190 -4.42 -7.73 -3.94
CA ASP A 190 -4.57 -9.08 -4.50
C ASP A 190 -5.89 -9.20 -5.28
N PRO A 191 -5.88 -9.24 -6.62
CA PRO A 191 -7.11 -9.27 -7.43
C PRO A 191 -8.11 -10.39 -7.09
N ALA A 192 -7.67 -11.44 -6.39
CA ALA A 192 -8.48 -12.57 -5.97
C ALA A 192 -9.00 -12.48 -4.53
N ALA A 193 -8.70 -11.41 -3.78
CA ALA A 193 -9.14 -11.28 -2.39
C ALA A 193 -10.65 -11.00 -2.28
N ASP A 194 -11.29 -11.65 -1.31
CA ASP A 194 -12.71 -11.47 -1.02
C ASP A 194 -13.02 -10.10 -0.37
N ARG A 195 -12.02 -9.52 0.31
CA ARG A 195 -12.18 -8.30 1.12
C ARG A 195 -10.98 -7.38 1.00
N TRP A 196 -11.27 -6.10 1.20
CA TRP A 196 -10.30 -5.01 1.14
C TRP A 196 -10.57 -4.01 2.24
N VAL A 197 -9.52 -3.30 2.64
CA VAL A 197 -9.57 -2.15 3.54
C VAL A 197 -8.87 -0.97 2.87
N ASP A 198 -9.38 0.24 3.08
CA ASP A 198 -8.70 1.46 2.65
C ASP A 198 -7.46 1.68 3.50
N ASP A 199 -6.35 2.09 2.89
CA ASP A 199 -5.09 2.31 3.61
C ASP A 199 -4.97 3.71 4.23
N GLY A 200 -5.94 4.59 4.00
CA GLY A 200 -5.95 5.98 4.46
C GLY A 200 -5.15 6.94 3.57
N PHE A 201 -4.53 6.44 2.51
CA PHE A 201 -3.72 7.21 1.54
C PHE A 201 -4.31 7.13 0.12
N GLY A 202 -5.52 6.60 -0.02
CA GLY A 202 -6.23 6.47 -1.29
C GLY A 202 -5.93 5.20 -2.06
N GLN A 203 -5.22 4.23 -1.45
CA GLN A 203 -5.06 2.89 -1.98
C GLN A 203 -5.86 1.88 -1.13
N ARG A 204 -5.79 0.60 -1.52
CA ARG A 204 -6.47 -0.49 -0.84
C ARG A 204 -5.51 -1.61 -0.53
N ASN A 205 -5.70 -2.22 0.63
CA ASN A 205 -5.05 -3.46 1.04
C ASN A 205 -6.06 -4.60 1.04
N SER A 206 -5.58 -5.80 0.74
CA SER A 206 -6.36 -7.04 0.76
C SER A 206 -6.42 -7.58 2.18
N VAL A 207 -7.52 -8.21 2.56
CA VAL A 207 -7.72 -8.75 3.91
C VAL A 207 -7.98 -10.25 3.85
N ILE A 208 -7.21 -11.01 4.63
CA ILE A 208 -7.44 -12.43 4.87
C ILE A 208 -7.83 -12.68 6.33
N ASN A 209 -8.77 -13.58 6.56
CA ASN A 209 -9.15 -14.07 7.89
C ASN A 209 -8.87 -15.58 7.94
N LEU A 210 -8.15 -16.01 8.97
CA LEU A 210 -7.71 -17.40 9.20
C LEU A 210 -8.29 -17.94 10.50
#